data_AF-S5XUV5-F1
#
_entry.id   AF-S5XUV5-F1
#
_cell.length_a   1.000
_cell.length_b   1.000
_cell.length_c   1.000
_cell.angle_alpha   90.00
_cell.angle_beta   90.00
_cell.angle_gamma   90.00
#
_symmetry.space_group_name_H-M   'P 1'
#
loop_
_entity.id
_entity.type
_entity.pdbx_description
1 polymer ?
#
loop_
_entity_poly.entity_id
_entity_poly.type
_entity_poly.pdbx_seq_one_letter_code
_entity_poly.pdbx_strand_id
1 'polypeptide(L)'
;MTLRSAALLPLLFLPFPVGLSAAAAGSDAPAISLPSGVNIHLQEKLEDDLGENGLTYRFRFVMPDLAKRVPATSGSATDFFADGEGEGDGPRAPIDVDTEAANDEASADGDYIDDGMVSEEDLHLAPVISVPGAEEEADAAIDSSLSGSSPTGNEGDDRLPPAPDVLLKDPVHDDIVWICENLALPEALKSSRRPQQIVISLADRESVFGTYDPDVLQIFESFTLPKDRDSCEWRPW
;
A
#
# COMPACT_ATOMS: atom_id res chain seq x y z
N MET A 1 -63.51 44.19 -47.55
CA MET A 1 -62.91 42.90 -47.18
C MET A 1 -61.66 42.71 -48.02
N THR A 2 -60.48 43.04 -47.49
CA THR A 2 -59.18 42.95 -48.19
C THR A 2 -58.36 41.83 -47.56
N LEU A 3 -58.14 40.74 -48.29
CA LEU A 3 -57.24 39.65 -47.90
C LEU A 3 -55.79 40.08 -48.11
N ARG A 4 -54.94 39.89 -47.10
CA ARG A 4 -53.47 40.03 -47.20
C ARG A 4 -52.84 38.66 -47.37
N SER A 5 -52.17 38.44 -48.50
CA SER A 5 -51.27 37.31 -48.72
C SER A 5 -50.06 37.38 -47.79
N ALA A 6 -49.77 36.30 -47.08
CA ALA A 6 -48.51 36.10 -46.35
C ALA A 6 -47.65 35.09 -47.13
N ALA A 7 -46.46 35.52 -47.54
CA ALA A 7 -45.47 34.69 -48.22
C ALA A 7 -44.76 33.77 -47.22
N LEU A 8 -44.67 32.48 -47.55
CA LEU A 8 -43.87 31.49 -46.82
C LEU A 8 -42.39 31.60 -47.23
N LEU A 9 -41.51 31.82 -46.26
CA LEU A 9 -40.06 31.69 -46.40
C LEU A 9 -39.64 30.24 -46.03
N PRO A 10 -38.80 29.56 -46.82
CA PRO A 10 -38.31 28.23 -46.46
C PRO A 10 -37.18 28.35 -45.44
N LEU A 11 -37.31 27.70 -44.28
CA LEU A 11 -36.21 27.53 -43.33
C LEU A 11 -35.23 26.49 -43.86
N LEU A 12 -34.02 26.93 -44.15
CA LEU A 12 -32.87 26.08 -44.49
C LEU A 12 -32.41 25.34 -43.22
N PHE A 13 -32.53 24.01 -43.20
CA PHE A 13 -31.93 23.17 -42.17
C PHE A 13 -30.43 23.02 -42.44
N LEU A 14 -29.60 23.64 -41.61
CA LEU A 14 -28.16 23.38 -41.55
C LEU A 14 -27.90 22.25 -40.55
N PRO A 15 -27.11 21.22 -40.89
CA PRO A 15 -26.74 20.16 -39.94
C PRO A 15 -25.74 20.71 -38.93
N PHE A 16 -26.10 20.65 -37.64
CA PHE A 16 -25.19 20.92 -36.54
C PHE A 16 -24.18 19.77 -36.43
N PRO A 17 -22.86 20.02 -36.51
CA PRO A 17 -21.88 19.00 -36.17
C PRO A 17 -21.93 18.73 -34.67
N VAL A 18 -22.29 17.51 -34.29
CA VAL A 18 -22.12 17.00 -32.93
C VAL A 18 -20.63 16.73 -32.74
N GLY A 19 -19.90 17.76 -32.26
CA GLY A 19 -18.55 17.60 -31.75
C GLY A 19 -18.61 17.04 -30.33
N LEU A 20 -18.27 15.76 -30.16
CA LEU A 20 -18.06 15.18 -28.83
C LEU A 20 -16.70 15.65 -28.32
N SER A 21 -16.68 16.78 -27.61
CA SER A 21 -15.47 17.24 -26.92
C SER A 21 -15.36 16.48 -25.61
N ALA A 22 -14.45 15.49 -25.55
CA ALA A 22 -14.00 14.92 -24.29
C ALA A 22 -13.15 15.98 -23.58
N ALA A 23 -13.80 16.77 -22.71
CA ALA A 23 -13.08 17.60 -21.76
C ALA A 23 -12.43 16.65 -20.74
N ALA A 24 -11.11 16.54 -20.78
CA ALA A 24 -10.35 16.10 -19.62
C ALA A 24 -10.66 17.11 -18.51
N ALA A 25 -11.55 16.73 -17.59
CA ALA A 25 -11.86 17.50 -16.41
C ALA A 25 -10.62 17.46 -15.51
N GLY A 26 -9.70 18.42 -15.69
CA GLY A 26 -8.77 18.74 -14.62
C GLY A 26 -9.61 19.21 -13.44
N SER A 27 -9.60 18.45 -12.35
CA SER A 27 -10.34 18.82 -11.16
C SER A 27 -9.81 20.16 -10.61
N ASP A 28 -10.68 21.16 -10.52
CA ASP A 28 -10.43 22.40 -9.77
C ASP A 28 -10.64 22.17 -8.25
N ALA A 29 -10.38 20.94 -7.80
CA ALA A 29 -10.58 20.57 -6.41
C ALA A 29 -9.55 21.31 -5.55
N PRO A 30 -9.96 21.88 -4.40
CA PRO A 30 -9.06 22.64 -3.55
C PRO A 30 -7.91 21.75 -3.06
N ALA A 31 -6.69 22.26 -3.21
CA ALA A 31 -5.51 21.62 -2.68
C ALA A 31 -5.52 21.66 -1.15
N ILE A 32 -5.22 20.53 -0.52
CA ILE A 32 -5.14 20.34 0.93
C ILE A 32 -3.69 20.01 1.27
N SER A 33 -3.08 20.80 2.15
CA SER A 33 -1.70 20.58 2.59
C SER A 33 -1.64 19.59 3.74
N LEU A 34 -0.75 18.60 3.62
CA LEU A 34 -0.50 17.55 4.59
C LEU A 34 0.70 17.88 5.49
N PRO A 35 0.82 17.23 6.66
CA PRO A 35 1.96 17.41 7.57
C PRO A 35 3.32 17.13 6.90
N SER A 36 3.38 16.21 5.93
CA SER A 36 4.59 15.95 5.14
C SER A 36 4.99 17.07 4.17
N GLY A 37 4.18 18.14 4.06
CA GLY A 37 4.39 19.26 3.14
C GLY A 37 3.86 19.02 1.72
N VAL A 38 3.14 17.92 1.49
CA VAL A 38 2.53 17.60 0.20
C VAL A 38 1.14 18.20 0.08
N ASN A 39 0.73 18.49 -1.15
CA ASN A 39 -0.64 18.84 -1.45
C ASN A 39 -1.37 17.65 -2.07
N ILE A 40 -2.58 17.41 -1.59
CA ILE A 40 -3.53 16.45 -2.16
C ILE A 40 -4.81 17.16 -2.55
N HIS A 41 -5.68 16.49 -3.30
CA HIS A 41 -7.06 16.92 -3.46
C HIS A 41 -7.99 15.72 -3.36
N LEU A 42 -9.21 15.95 -2.88
CA LEU A 42 -10.26 14.94 -2.85
C LEU A 42 -10.77 14.72 -4.27
N GLN A 43 -10.63 13.50 -4.77
CA GLN A 43 -11.21 13.09 -6.05
C GLN A 43 -12.68 12.69 -5.85
N GLU A 44 -12.96 11.82 -4.89
CA GLU A 44 -14.30 11.24 -4.72
C GLU A 44 -14.54 10.70 -3.31
N LYS A 45 -15.80 10.72 -2.87
CA LYS A 45 -16.28 10.05 -1.65
C LYS A 45 -17.36 9.04 -2.05
N LEU A 46 -17.14 7.78 -1.73
CA LEU A 46 -18.05 6.68 -1.99
C LEU A 46 -18.59 6.09 -0.69
N GLU A 47 -19.82 5.61 -0.73
CA GLU A 47 -20.49 4.93 0.37
C GLU A 47 -20.85 3.51 -0.08
N ASP A 48 -20.48 2.51 0.71
CA ASP A 48 -20.78 1.11 0.47
C ASP A 48 -21.45 0.51 1.70
N ASP A 49 -22.72 0.11 1.56
CA ASP A 49 -23.51 -0.53 2.61
C ASP A 49 -23.76 -2.03 2.37
N LEU A 50 -23.10 -2.61 1.37
CA LEU A 50 -23.22 -4.03 0.99
C LEU A 50 -22.06 -4.89 1.53
N GLY A 51 -21.03 -4.28 2.11
CA GLY A 51 -19.86 -4.99 2.65
C GLY A 51 -20.14 -5.77 3.94
N GLU A 52 -19.40 -6.87 4.14
CA GLU A 52 -19.47 -7.70 5.35
C GLU A 52 -19.08 -6.93 6.63
N ASN A 53 -18.24 -5.89 6.48
CA ASN A 53 -17.78 -5.02 7.56
C ASN A 53 -18.79 -3.91 7.91
N GLY A 54 -20.00 -3.98 7.35
CA GLY A 54 -21.03 -2.97 7.49
C GLY A 54 -20.75 -1.70 6.69
N LEU A 55 -21.42 -0.60 7.06
CA LEU A 55 -21.31 0.67 6.34
C LEU A 55 -19.85 1.15 6.27
N THR A 56 -19.34 1.27 5.04
CA THR A 56 -17.97 1.67 4.74
C THR A 56 -17.97 2.95 3.92
N TYR A 57 -17.22 3.96 4.34
CA TYR A 57 -16.92 5.11 3.48
C TYR A 57 -15.55 4.94 2.84
N ARG A 58 -15.45 5.22 1.55
CA ARG A 58 -14.19 5.23 0.82
C ARG A 58 -13.90 6.63 0.31
N PHE A 59 -12.78 7.19 0.75
CA PHE A 59 -12.31 8.49 0.31
C PHE A 59 -11.14 8.30 -0.65
N ARG A 60 -11.25 8.89 -1.83
CA ARG A 60 -10.24 8.81 -2.89
C ARG A 60 -9.57 10.16 -3.02
N PHE A 61 -8.27 10.21 -2.78
CA PHE A 61 -7.45 11.39 -2.88
C PHE A 61 -6.37 11.21 -3.95
N VAL A 62 -5.99 12.32 -4.57
CA VAL A 62 -4.87 12.35 -5.51
C VAL A 62 -3.73 13.15 -4.91
N MET A 63 -2.55 12.53 -4.92
CA MET A 63 -1.26 13.05 -4.48
C MET A 63 -0.28 12.99 -5.66
N PRO A 64 -0.11 14.06 -6.45
CA PRO A 64 0.73 14.03 -7.66
C PRO A 64 2.18 13.59 -7.43
N ASP A 65 2.71 13.80 -6.22
CA ASP A 65 4.08 13.43 -5.84
C ASP A 65 4.20 12.04 -5.18
N LEU A 66 3.15 11.21 -5.18
CA LEU A 66 3.14 9.92 -4.49
C LEU A 66 4.27 8.98 -4.98
N ALA A 67 4.50 8.92 -6.29
CA ALA A 67 5.55 8.08 -6.89
C ALA A 67 6.98 8.47 -6.47
N LYS A 68 7.19 9.67 -5.92
CA LYS A 68 8.50 10.10 -5.39
C LYS A 68 8.73 9.65 -3.95
N ARG A 69 7.69 9.13 -3.29
CA ARG A 69 7.66 8.86 -1.85
C ARG A 69 7.65 7.38 -1.57
N VAL A 70 6.85 6.66 -2.33
CA VAL A 70 6.73 5.22 -2.21
C VAL A 70 7.86 4.62 -3.05
N PRO A 71 8.70 3.73 -2.48
CA PRO A 71 9.68 3.02 -3.28
C PRO A 71 8.92 2.24 -4.36
N ALA A 72 9.10 2.64 -5.62
CA ALA A 72 8.56 1.87 -6.72
C ALA A 72 9.24 0.51 -6.69
N THR A 73 8.47 -0.57 -6.53
CA THR A 73 8.96 -1.89 -6.93
C THR A 73 9.18 -1.79 -8.45
N SER A 74 10.43 -1.69 -8.88
CA SER A 74 10.74 -1.67 -10.30
C SER A 74 10.46 -3.05 -10.88
N GLY A 75 9.65 -3.11 -11.94
CA GLY A 75 9.33 -4.33 -12.69
C GLY A 75 7.84 -4.45 -12.99
N SER A 76 7.49 -4.94 -14.18
CA SER A 76 6.13 -5.37 -14.45
C SER A 76 5.76 -6.50 -13.49
N ALA A 77 4.49 -6.57 -13.06
CA ALA A 77 3.99 -7.78 -12.38
C ALA A 77 4.19 -9.06 -13.23
N THR A 78 4.43 -8.88 -14.54
CA THR A 78 4.77 -9.96 -15.47
C THR A 78 6.27 -10.24 -15.62
N ASP A 79 7.16 -9.40 -15.10
CA ASP A 79 8.61 -9.59 -15.24
C ASP A 79 9.07 -10.83 -14.45
N PHE A 80 8.35 -11.23 -13.41
CA PHE A 80 8.52 -12.53 -12.74
C PHE A 80 8.25 -13.75 -13.65
N PHE A 81 7.68 -13.55 -14.84
CA PHE A 81 7.45 -14.58 -15.85
C PHE A 81 8.35 -14.41 -17.09
N ALA A 82 9.17 -13.37 -17.16
CA ALA A 82 9.95 -13.03 -18.35
C ALA A 82 11.31 -13.74 -18.39
N ASP A 83 11.81 -14.24 -17.26
CA ASP A 83 13.02 -15.07 -17.18
C ASP A 83 12.68 -16.50 -17.61
N GLY A 84 12.42 -16.66 -18.90
CA GLY A 84 12.18 -17.94 -19.56
C GLY A 84 13.43 -18.82 -19.61
N GLU A 85 13.88 -19.30 -18.44
CA GLU A 85 14.82 -20.41 -18.29
C GLU A 85 14.05 -21.60 -17.69
N GLY A 86 12.97 -22.00 -18.34
CA GLY A 86 12.14 -23.13 -17.92
C GLY A 86 10.93 -23.32 -18.81
N GLU A 87 11.13 -24.02 -19.92
CA GLU A 87 10.08 -24.57 -20.79
C GLU A 87 8.92 -25.15 -19.95
N GLY A 88 7.71 -24.58 -20.05
CA GLY A 88 6.58 -25.06 -19.27
C GLY A 88 5.30 -24.25 -19.44
N ASP A 89 4.61 -24.41 -20.57
CA ASP A 89 3.18 -24.13 -20.71
C ASP A 89 2.40 -25.11 -19.82
N GLY A 90 2.25 -24.77 -18.53
CA GLY A 90 1.56 -25.61 -17.55
C GLY A 90 1.15 -24.83 -16.30
N PRO A 91 0.08 -25.26 -15.59
CA PRO A 91 -0.33 -24.65 -14.33
C PRO A 91 0.84 -24.70 -13.35
N ARG A 92 1.03 -23.61 -12.57
CA ARG A 92 2.07 -23.50 -11.54
C ARG A 92 2.12 -24.81 -10.75
N ALA A 93 3.27 -25.48 -10.77
CA ALA A 93 3.49 -26.61 -9.90
C ALA A 93 3.24 -26.15 -8.46
N PRO A 94 2.56 -26.95 -7.62
CA PRO A 94 2.47 -26.67 -6.19
C PRO A 94 3.87 -26.40 -5.66
N ILE A 95 4.00 -25.35 -4.84
CA ILE A 95 5.22 -25.12 -4.08
C ILE A 95 5.29 -26.30 -3.10
N ASP A 96 6.25 -27.21 -3.28
CA ASP A 96 6.58 -28.21 -2.28
C ASP A 96 7.24 -27.49 -1.10
N VAL A 97 6.41 -26.97 -0.21
CA VAL A 97 6.85 -26.61 1.14
C VAL A 97 6.93 -27.94 1.88
N ASP A 98 8.16 -28.40 2.19
CA ASP A 98 8.44 -29.55 3.05
C ASP A 98 7.89 -29.29 4.45
N THR A 99 6.57 -29.34 4.55
CA THR A 99 5.82 -29.38 5.80
C THR A 99 5.39 -30.83 5.89
N GLU A 100 6.18 -31.64 6.59
CA GLU A 100 5.90 -33.04 6.90
C GLU A 100 4.51 -33.14 7.56
N ALA A 101 3.48 -33.21 6.72
CA ALA A 101 2.13 -33.53 7.13
C ALA A 101 2.15 -34.99 7.54
N ALA A 102 2.02 -35.21 8.85
CA ALA A 102 1.83 -36.54 9.42
C ALA A 102 0.77 -37.30 8.62
N ASN A 103 1.22 -38.23 7.80
CA ASN A 103 0.37 -39.18 7.11
C ASN A 103 0.64 -40.54 7.75
N ASP A 104 -0.34 -40.98 8.53
CA ASP A 104 -0.44 -42.31 9.13
C ASP A 104 -0.57 -43.38 8.03
N GLU A 105 0.52 -43.79 7.41
CA GLU A 105 0.58 -45.06 6.67
C GLU A 105 1.88 -45.78 7.05
N ALA A 106 1.73 -46.74 7.95
CA ALA A 106 2.80 -47.58 8.46
C ALA A 106 3.40 -48.44 7.34
N SER A 107 4.60 -48.07 6.88
CA SER A 107 5.48 -48.98 6.15
C SER A 107 6.36 -49.71 7.14
N ALA A 108 6.08 -51.01 7.26
CA ALA A 108 6.87 -51.96 8.01
C ALA A 108 8.16 -52.29 7.24
N ASP A 109 9.20 -51.48 7.43
CA ASP A 109 10.59 -51.91 7.37
C ASP A 109 11.38 -50.95 8.26
N GLY A 110 11.95 -51.50 9.33
CA GLY A 110 12.57 -50.75 10.43
C GLY A 110 13.93 -50.17 10.09
N ASP A 111 14.00 -49.32 9.06
CA ASP A 111 15.12 -48.41 8.84
C ASP A 111 14.69 -47.04 9.36
N TYR A 112 15.09 -46.74 10.59
CA TYR A 112 14.99 -45.39 11.11
C TYR A 112 15.84 -44.51 10.20
N ILE A 113 15.23 -43.51 9.55
CA ILE A 113 16.00 -42.41 8.99
C ILE A 113 16.73 -41.79 10.18
N ASP A 114 18.05 -41.86 10.14
CA ASP A 114 18.92 -41.14 11.06
C ASP A 114 18.75 -39.65 10.74
N ASP A 115 17.97 -38.94 11.56
CA ASP A 115 17.61 -37.52 11.37
C ASP A 115 18.80 -36.56 11.42
N GLY A 116 20.04 -37.06 11.31
CA GLY A 116 21.23 -36.26 11.04
C GLY A 116 21.43 -35.13 12.04
N MET A 117 21.00 -35.32 13.28
CA MET A 117 21.35 -34.41 14.37
C MET A 117 22.81 -34.67 14.69
N VAL A 118 23.67 -33.80 14.15
CA VAL A 118 25.11 -33.79 14.44
C VAL A 118 25.28 -33.78 15.95
N SER A 119 25.98 -34.79 16.48
CA SER A 119 26.23 -34.86 17.92
C SER A 119 27.12 -33.71 18.36
N GLU A 120 26.95 -33.25 19.61
CA GLU A 120 27.78 -32.19 20.20
C GLU A 120 29.28 -32.54 20.15
N GLU A 121 29.62 -33.84 20.04
CA GLU A 121 30.99 -34.35 19.96
C GLU A 121 31.58 -34.35 18.54
N ASP A 122 30.74 -34.39 17.49
CA ASP A 122 31.15 -34.24 16.09
C ASP A 122 31.36 -32.76 15.70
N LEU A 123 30.72 -31.87 16.46
CA LEU A 123 30.95 -30.45 16.45
C LEU A 123 32.27 -30.16 17.19
N HIS A 124 33.39 -30.14 16.46
CA HIS A 124 34.72 -29.74 16.95
C HIS A 124 34.81 -28.24 17.37
N LEU A 125 33.86 -27.74 18.17
CA LEU A 125 33.92 -26.39 18.71
C LEU A 125 35.14 -26.28 19.62
N ALA A 126 35.90 -25.21 19.42
CA ALA A 126 36.90 -24.81 20.38
C ALA A 126 36.23 -24.62 21.75
N PRO A 127 36.89 -25.00 22.87
CA PRO A 127 36.34 -24.75 24.19
C PRO A 127 36.02 -23.26 24.32
N VAL A 128 34.88 -22.92 24.92
CA VAL A 128 34.53 -21.53 25.22
C VAL A 128 35.55 -21.02 26.23
N ILE A 129 36.56 -20.31 25.73
CA ILE A 129 37.60 -19.71 26.55
C ILE A 129 37.06 -18.36 27.01
N SER A 130 36.70 -18.25 28.29
CA SER A 130 36.43 -16.94 28.90
C SER A 130 37.76 -16.22 29.08
N VAL A 131 38.09 -15.35 28.13
CA VAL A 131 39.24 -14.45 28.25
C VAL A 131 38.82 -13.31 29.18
N PRO A 132 39.45 -13.15 30.37
CA PRO A 132 39.05 -12.11 31.32
C PRO A 132 39.17 -10.72 30.69
N GLY A 133 38.10 -9.93 30.72
CA GLY A 133 38.07 -8.59 30.14
C GLY A 133 37.75 -8.54 28.64
N ALA A 134 37.54 -9.68 27.97
CA ALA A 134 37.12 -9.68 26.56
C ALA A 134 35.69 -9.13 26.40
N GLU A 135 34.83 -9.38 27.38
CA GLU A 135 33.51 -8.75 27.50
C GLU A 135 33.62 -7.22 27.60
N GLU A 136 34.54 -6.72 28.43
CA GLU A 136 34.73 -5.29 28.64
C GLU A 136 35.33 -4.59 27.40
N GLU A 137 36.24 -5.27 26.68
CA GLU A 137 36.80 -4.78 25.41
C GLU A 137 35.78 -4.81 24.27
N ALA A 138 34.93 -5.85 24.21
CA ALA A 138 33.82 -5.92 23.25
C ALA A 138 32.79 -4.81 23.50
N ASP A 139 32.41 -4.60 24.76
CA ASP A 139 31.49 -3.53 25.15
C ASP A 139 32.08 -2.14 24.85
N ALA A 140 33.37 -1.93 25.07
CA ALA A 140 34.06 -0.69 24.72
C ALA A 140 34.11 -0.45 23.19
N ALA A 141 34.27 -1.50 22.39
CA ALA A 141 34.23 -1.41 20.92
C ALA A 141 32.82 -1.07 20.41
N ILE A 142 31.80 -1.65 21.03
CA ILE A 142 30.39 -1.34 20.72
C ILE A 142 30.09 0.11 21.10
N ASP A 143 30.46 0.57 22.30
CA ASP A 143 30.21 1.95 22.76
C ASP A 143 30.97 3.00 21.92
N SER A 144 32.21 2.70 21.52
CA SER A 144 32.98 3.53 20.57
C SER A 144 32.29 3.66 19.21
N SER A 145 31.63 2.58 18.75
CA SER A 145 30.85 2.63 17.53
C SER A 145 29.58 3.49 17.68
N LEU A 146 28.91 3.44 18.83
CA LEU A 146 27.63 4.13 19.08
C LEU A 146 27.81 5.61 19.45
N SER A 147 28.92 5.97 20.09
CA SER A 147 29.21 7.34 20.55
C SER A 147 29.65 8.32 19.44
N GLY A 148 29.86 7.85 18.20
CA GLY A 148 30.14 8.68 17.02
C GLY A 148 28.96 9.52 16.50
N SER A 149 27.94 9.81 17.31
CA SER A 149 26.77 10.61 16.92
C SER A 149 27.11 12.11 16.87
N SER A 150 27.58 12.58 15.71
CA SER A 150 27.57 14.01 15.41
C SER A 150 26.21 14.43 14.82
N PRO A 151 25.60 15.56 15.27
CA PRO A 151 24.21 15.90 14.99
C PRO A 151 24.00 16.69 13.69
N THR A 152 24.91 16.59 12.71
CA THR A 152 24.78 17.32 11.44
C THR A 152 25.22 16.44 10.29
N GLY A 153 24.28 16.18 9.38
CA GLY A 153 24.43 15.23 8.28
C GLY A 153 25.60 15.54 7.33
N ASN A 154 26.20 14.45 6.84
CA ASN A 154 26.49 14.23 5.42
C ASN A 154 26.95 12.77 5.20
N GLU A 155 26.67 12.31 3.99
CA GLU A 155 27.01 11.04 3.33
C GLU A 155 27.76 9.95 4.12
N GLY A 156 27.14 8.77 4.23
CA GLY A 156 27.80 7.50 4.55
C GLY A 156 27.24 6.73 5.75
N ASP A 157 25.99 6.98 6.15
CA ASP A 157 25.38 6.26 7.27
C ASP A 157 24.65 4.98 6.76
N ASP A 158 25.41 3.90 6.56
CA ASP A 158 24.88 2.54 6.34
C ASP A 158 24.29 1.94 7.64
N ARG A 159 23.99 2.76 8.65
CA ARG A 159 23.35 2.30 9.89
C ARG A 159 21.86 2.29 9.68
N LEU A 160 21.29 1.08 9.65
CA LEU A 160 19.84 0.95 9.73
C LEU A 160 19.35 1.66 11.01
N PRO A 161 18.23 2.40 10.95
CA PRO A 161 17.66 3.04 12.11
C PRO A 161 17.46 2.03 13.25
N PRO A 162 17.58 2.46 14.52
CA PRO A 162 17.50 1.58 15.68
C PRO A 162 16.14 0.88 15.87
N ALA A 163 15.15 1.19 15.01
CA ALA A 163 13.85 0.54 14.95
C ALA A 163 13.62 0.00 13.52
N PRO A 164 13.76 -1.31 13.27
CA PRO A 164 13.48 -1.91 11.96
C PRO A 164 12.02 -1.69 11.52
N ASP A 165 11.09 -1.52 12.46
CA ASP A 165 9.68 -1.24 12.19
C ASP A 165 9.46 0.08 11.43
N VAL A 166 10.36 1.05 11.60
CA VAL A 166 10.31 2.33 10.87
C VAL A 166 10.65 2.12 9.39
N LEU A 167 11.46 1.10 9.06
CA LEU A 167 11.75 0.72 7.68
C LEU A 167 10.61 -0.07 7.04
N LEU A 168 9.78 -0.75 7.84
CA LEU A 168 8.62 -1.51 7.36
C LEU A 168 7.37 -0.65 7.17
N LYS A 169 7.35 0.56 7.74
CA LYS A 169 6.22 1.48 7.63
C LYS A 169 6.19 2.16 6.27
N ASP A 170 5.01 2.24 5.66
CA ASP A 170 4.83 2.99 4.41
C ASP A 170 5.22 4.46 4.65
N PRO A 171 6.08 5.06 3.79
CA PRO A 171 6.52 6.46 3.93
C PRO A 171 5.39 7.49 3.92
N VAL A 172 4.19 7.15 3.43
CA VAL A 172 3.01 8.03 3.47
C VAL A 172 1.99 7.68 4.56
N HIS A 173 2.26 6.68 5.39
CA HIS A 173 1.32 6.21 6.42
C HIS A 173 0.87 7.34 7.38
N ASP A 174 1.80 8.15 7.87
CA ASP A 174 1.47 9.23 8.83
C ASP A 174 0.56 10.30 8.21
N ASP A 175 0.72 10.56 6.91
CA ASP A 175 -0.20 11.43 6.17
C ASP A 175 -1.58 10.78 6.04
N ILE A 176 -1.64 9.47 5.76
CA ILE A 176 -2.91 8.74 5.62
C ILE A 176 -3.67 8.71 6.95
N VAL A 177 -2.98 8.49 8.06
CA VAL A 177 -3.57 8.61 9.41
C VAL A 177 -4.10 10.02 9.63
N TRP A 178 -3.32 11.05 9.28
CA TRP A 178 -3.76 12.44 9.41
C TRP A 178 -4.98 12.75 8.55
N ILE A 179 -5.03 12.27 7.29
CA ILE A 179 -6.18 12.37 6.40
C ILE A 179 -7.40 11.72 7.05
N CYS A 180 -7.23 10.55 7.68
CA CYS A 180 -8.33 9.87 8.36
C CYS A 180 -8.91 10.74 9.48
N GLU A 181 -8.06 11.17 10.41
CA GLU A 181 -8.50 11.87 11.61
C GLU A 181 -9.04 13.27 11.32
N ASN A 182 -8.43 14.00 10.37
CA ASN A 182 -8.68 15.43 10.19
C ASN A 182 -9.61 15.73 9.01
N LEU A 183 -9.73 14.82 8.04
CA LEU A 183 -10.53 15.05 6.84
C LEU A 183 -11.67 14.03 6.71
N ALA A 184 -11.34 12.74 6.67
CA ALA A 184 -12.30 11.68 6.36
C ALA A 184 -13.29 11.44 7.50
N LEU A 185 -12.82 11.35 8.75
CA LEU A 185 -13.66 11.09 9.91
C LEU A 185 -14.67 12.22 10.15
N PRO A 186 -14.30 13.51 10.21
CA PRO A 186 -15.27 14.60 10.36
C PRO A 186 -16.30 14.62 9.24
N GLU A 187 -15.90 14.28 8.01
CA GLU A 187 -16.80 14.23 6.85
C GLU A 187 -17.73 13.00 6.87
N ALA A 188 -17.27 11.87 7.39
CA ALA A 188 -18.09 10.67 7.57
C ALA A 188 -19.15 10.88 8.65
N LEU A 189 -18.82 11.57 9.74
CA LEU A 189 -19.72 11.82 10.88
C LEU A 189 -20.81 12.86 10.59
N LYS A 190 -20.75 13.59 9.48
CA LYS A 190 -21.86 14.43 9.01
C LYS A 190 -23.07 13.62 8.53
N SER A 191 -22.85 12.35 8.18
CA SER A 191 -23.93 11.43 7.81
C SER A 191 -24.72 10.99 9.05
N SER A 192 -25.99 10.66 8.87
CA SER A 192 -26.83 10.13 9.95
C SER A 192 -26.45 8.70 10.35
N ARG A 193 -25.80 7.96 9.45
CA ARG A 193 -25.30 6.60 9.71
C ARG A 193 -23.81 6.64 9.97
N ARG A 194 -23.39 6.20 11.16
CA ARG A 194 -21.96 6.05 11.49
C ARG A 194 -21.39 4.85 10.70
N PRO A 195 -20.30 5.02 9.94
CA PRO A 195 -19.63 3.89 9.33
C PRO A 195 -18.86 3.08 10.37
N GLN A 196 -18.69 1.80 10.07
CA GLN A 196 -17.84 0.89 10.83
C GLN A 196 -16.39 0.92 10.32
N GLN A 197 -16.22 1.32 9.06
CA GLN A 197 -14.93 1.35 8.39
C GLN A 197 -14.79 2.59 7.52
N ILE A 198 -13.59 3.16 7.49
CA ILE A 198 -13.15 4.15 6.51
C ILE A 198 -12.01 3.54 5.71
N VAL A 199 -12.08 3.63 4.39
CA VAL A 199 -10.98 3.25 3.50
C VAL A 199 -10.44 4.51 2.85
N ILE A 200 -9.15 4.75 2.99
CA ILE A 200 -8.47 5.85 2.31
C ILE A 200 -7.73 5.25 1.13
N SER A 201 -7.99 5.83 -0.03
CA SER A 201 -7.25 5.54 -1.24
C SER A 201 -6.48 6.78 -1.65
N LEU A 202 -5.17 6.63 -1.83
CA LEU A 202 -4.26 7.69 -2.23
C LEU A 202 -3.61 7.29 -3.55
N ALA A 203 -3.89 8.03 -4.62
CA ALA A 203 -3.38 7.76 -5.96
C ALA A 203 -2.46 8.87 -6.46
N ASP A 204 -1.52 8.57 -7.35
CA ASP A 204 -0.65 9.59 -7.94
C ASP A 204 -1.33 10.43 -9.04
N ARG A 205 -2.43 9.92 -9.60
CA ARG A 205 -3.30 10.58 -10.57
C ARG A 205 -4.74 10.12 -10.43
N GLU A 206 -5.67 10.85 -11.03
CA GLU A 206 -7.08 10.47 -11.05
C GLU A 206 -7.29 9.16 -11.84
N SER A 207 -8.18 8.31 -11.34
CA SER A 207 -8.62 7.09 -12.02
C SER A 207 -10.13 6.94 -12.02
N VAL A 208 -10.67 6.23 -13.02
CA VAL A 208 -12.12 5.94 -13.08
C VAL A 208 -12.47 4.84 -12.09
N PHE A 209 -13.55 5.04 -11.31
CA PHE A 209 -13.99 4.02 -10.36
C PHE A 209 -14.33 2.70 -11.08
N GLY A 210 -13.92 1.57 -10.49
CA GLY A 210 -14.21 0.23 -11.01
C GLY A 210 -13.44 -0.15 -12.29
N THR A 211 -12.55 0.70 -12.77
CA THR A 211 -11.68 0.41 -13.92
C THR A 211 -10.26 0.14 -13.41
N TYR A 212 -9.68 -0.99 -13.80
CA TYR A 212 -8.27 -1.28 -13.54
C TYR A 212 -7.40 -0.46 -14.49
N ASP A 213 -6.46 0.31 -13.93
CA ASP A 213 -5.48 1.09 -14.66
C ASP A 213 -4.09 0.77 -14.09
N PRO A 214 -3.23 0.04 -14.83
CA PRO A 214 -1.92 -0.37 -14.32
C PRO A 214 -0.93 0.79 -14.21
N ASP A 215 -1.21 1.92 -14.89
CA ASP A 215 -0.34 3.08 -14.85
C ASP A 215 -0.65 3.98 -13.66
N VAL A 216 -1.67 3.69 -12.84
CA VAL A 216 -2.02 4.48 -11.65
C VAL A 216 -1.38 3.86 -10.41
N LEU A 217 -0.42 4.56 -9.82
CA LEU A 217 0.11 4.16 -8.52
C LEU A 217 -0.91 4.52 -7.45
N GLN A 218 -1.41 3.52 -6.73
CA GLN A 218 -2.47 3.71 -5.74
C GLN A 218 -2.20 2.87 -4.49
N ILE A 219 -2.26 3.53 -3.33
CA ILE A 219 -2.17 2.90 -2.01
C ILE A 219 -3.55 2.91 -1.36
N PHE A 220 -3.84 1.84 -0.62
CA PHE A 220 -5.05 1.69 0.17
C PHE A 220 -4.70 1.41 1.62
N GLU A 221 -5.29 2.17 2.54
CA GLU A 221 -5.31 1.82 3.95
C GLU A 221 -6.73 1.81 4.48
N SER A 222 -6.96 0.96 5.49
CA SER A 222 -8.27 0.77 6.11
C SER A 222 -8.23 1.11 7.60
N PHE A 223 -9.30 1.75 8.07
CA PHE A 223 -9.47 2.18 9.44
C PHE A 223 -10.80 1.68 9.98
N THR A 224 -10.77 1.00 11.12
CA THR A 224 -11.98 0.69 11.89
C THR A 224 -12.37 1.91 12.71
N LEU A 225 -13.68 2.18 12.80
CA LEU A 225 -14.22 3.20 13.69
C LEU A 225 -14.91 2.52 14.88
N PRO A 226 -14.36 2.66 16.10
CA PRO A 226 -15.02 2.19 17.30
C PRO A 226 -16.41 2.82 17.47
N LYS A 227 -17.30 2.05 18.10
CA LYS A 227 -18.70 2.49 18.35
C LYS A 227 -18.79 3.53 19.46
N ASP A 228 -17.80 3.59 20.33
CA ASP A 228 -17.76 4.37 21.57
C ASP A 228 -16.98 5.69 21.45
N ARG A 229 -16.13 5.86 20.41
CA ARG A 229 -15.33 7.08 20.23
C ARG A 229 -15.02 7.40 18.77
N ASP A 230 -14.78 8.68 18.51
CA ASP A 230 -14.42 9.23 17.20
C ASP A 230 -12.91 9.19 16.99
N SER A 231 -12.39 8.01 16.65
CA SER A 231 -10.98 7.81 16.31
C SER A 231 -10.82 6.82 15.16
N CYS A 232 -9.83 7.06 14.30
CA CYS A 232 -9.43 6.10 13.28
C CYS A 232 -8.48 5.05 13.88
N GLU A 233 -8.89 3.78 13.92
CA GLU A 233 -8.00 2.67 14.29
C GLU A 233 -7.48 1.98 13.03
N TRP A 234 -6.20 2.15 12.71
CA TRP A 234 -5.60 1.51 11.55
C TRP A 234 -5.66 -0.02 11.64
N ARG A 235 -5.98 -0.66 10.51
CA ARG A 235 -5.95 -2.12 10.37
C ARG A 235 -5.12 -2.48 9.13
N PRO A 236 -4.18 -3.43 9.26
CA PRO A 236 -3.55 -4.03 8.08
C PRO A 236 -4.62 -4.74 7.24
N TRP A 237 -4.45 -4.69 5.93
CA TRP A 237 -5.31 -5.38 4.95
C TRP A 237 -4.90 -6.83 4.78
#